data_AF-A0A427AYM0-F1
#
_entry.id   AF-A0A427AYM0-F1
#
_cell.length_a   1.000
_cell.length_b   1.000
_cell.length_c   1.000
_cell.angle_alpha   90.00
_cell.angle_beta   90.00
_cell.angle_gamma   90.00
#
_symmetry.space_group_name_H-M   'P 1'
#
loop_
_entity.id
_entity.type
_entity.pdbx_description
1 polymer ?
#
loop_
_entity_poly.entity_id
_entity_poly.type
_entity_poly.pdbx_seq_one_letter_code
_entity_poly.pdbx_strand_id
1 'polypeptide(L)'
;MVRSVTQYNTQELPEWHMVRWAFGVVSRASSLPCSPAMSYGHLWELWFVVDHLGPFVMRSMKHDLGDKCSSFKLISVNGQHNPDWKAKSDECEKVIDELKKKSDSFKGTIGKLQRVINSKEAQLEQLRSNKQEVLDKCELEQLKLPTVDDPMQTGTSSVLPVFDYTQLSRMYLQEMRPSEREKHGLDFKQKMDNLMVEIEKTAPNLKALDQYEALQGKEKEVVEKFEAARKEEKEITDRYNSVKQKRYELFMEAFDHISKSIDKIYKQLTKSQTHPLGGTAYLNLENEDEPFLHGIKYTAMPPTKRFRDMEQLSGGEKTVAALALLFAIHSYRPSPFFILDEVDAALDNLNVAKFAGFIRSKSCDGARGSQDGDGGCGFQSIVISLKDSFYDKAEALVGVYRDSERR
;
A
#
# COMPACT_ATOMS: atom_id res chain seq x y z
N MET A 1 -6.89 0.96 68.90
CA MET A 1 -8.30 0.72 68.52
C MET A 1 -8.29 0.25 67.07
N VAL A 2 -8.48 -1.05 66.87
CA VAL A 2 -8.47 -1.71 65.56
C VAL A 2 -9.78 -1.39 64.83
N ARG A 3 -9.71 -0.92 63.58
CA ARG A 3 -10.75 -1.15 62.57
C ARG A 3 -10.10 -1.32 61.20
N SER A 4 -10.51 -2.41 60.56
CA SER A 4 -10.11 -2.94 59.26
C SER A 4 -11.04 -2.45 58.13
N VAL A 5 -10.71 -2.90 56.90
CA VAL A 5 -11.46 -2.85 55.63
C VAL A 5 -11.14 -1.59 54.81
N THR A 6 -10.57 -1.64 53.60
CA THR A 6 -11.09 -2.35 52.41
C THR A 6 -9.98 -2.59 51.38
N GLN A 7 -9.91 -3.80 50.81
CA GLN A 7 -9.18 -4.11 49.58
C GLN A 7 -9.92 -3.50 48.38
N TYR A 8 -9.19 -2.82 47.48
CA TYR A 8 -9.67 -2.55 46.12
C TYR A 8 -8.57 -2.88 45.10
N ASN A 9 -8.85 -3.97 44.37
CA ASN A 9 -8.64 -4.25 42.96
C ASN A 9 -7.55 -3.45 42.20
N THR A 10 -6.46 -4.14 41.87
CA THR A 10 -5.52 -3.78 40.81
C THR A 10 -6.18 -3.97 39.45
N GLN A 11 -6.61 -2.87 38.84
CA GLN A 11 -6.79 -2.78 37.39
C GLN A 11 -5.57 -2.08 36.79
N GLU A 12 -4.95 -2.77 35.85
CA GLU A 12 -3.80 -2.34 35.07
C GLU A 12 -4.10 -1.05 34.29
N LEU A 13 -3.24 -0.04 34.45
CA LEU A 13 -3.15 1.14 33.59
C LEU A 13 -1.74 1.17 32.99
N PRO A 14 -1.57 1.09 31.66
CA PRO A 14 -0.26 1.03 31.04
C PRO A 14 0.16 2.43 30.60
N GLU A 15 0.83 3.23 31.44
CA GLU A 15 1.44 4.48 30.96
C GLU A 15 2.46 5.07 31.94
N TRP A 16 3.59 4.39 32.14
CA TRP A 16 4.81 4.98 32.75
C TRP A 16 6.06 4.45 32.07
N HIS A 17 6.23 4.76 30.79
CA HIS A 17 7.50 4.60 30.07
C HIS A 17 7.92 5.92 29.42
N MET A 18 8.05 6.99 30.21
CA MET A 18 8.63 8.25 29.74
C MET A 18 9.48 8.98 30.80
N VAL A 19 10.01 8.25 31.79
CA VAL A 19 10.91 8.82 32.82
C VAL A 19 12.19 7.98 32.98
N ARG A 20 12.66 7.36 31.89
CA ARG A 20 13.94 6.62 31.88
C ARG A 20 14.97 7.17 30.89
N TRP A 21 14.71 8.35 30.33
CA TRP A 21 15.58 9.04 29.38
C TRP A 21 16.09 10.37 29.98
N ALA A 22 16.81 10.26 31.09
CA ALA A 22 17.79 11.23 31.55
C ALA A 22 18.57 10.56 32.69
N PHE A 23 19.89 10.56 32.63
CA PHE A 23 20.87 9.80 33.44
C PHE A 23 21.14 8.36 32.98
N GLY A 24 22.20 8.21 32.17
CA GLY A 24 22.85 6.92 31.96
C GLY A 24 23.72 6.83 30.70
N VAL A 25 24.78 7.64 30.61
CA VAL A 25 25.90 7.36 29.70
C VAL A 25 27.18 7.39 30.53
N VAL A 26 27.91 6.26 30.56
CA VAL A 26 29.38 6.12 30.38
C VAL A 26 29.84 4.72 30.82
N SER A 27 30.58 4.04 29.92
CA SER A 27 31.42 2.83 30.08
C SER A 27 30.69 1.49 30.32
N ARG A 28 30.92 0.40 29.58
CA ARG A 28 32.19 -0.15 29.06
C ARG A 28 31.91 -1.20 27.96
N ALA A 29 32.78 -1.26 26.96
CA ALA A 29 32.83 -2.33 25.96
C ALA A 29 33.63 -3.57 26.43
N SER A 30 33.41 -4.66 25.69
CA SER A 30 34.20 -5.89 25.48
C SER A 30 34.34 -6.97 26.58
N SER A 31 33.67 -8.12 26.38
CA SER A 31 34.27 -9.48 26.25
C SER A 31 33.20 -10.60 26.09
N LEU A 32 33.41 -11.47 25.09
CA LEU A 32 32.71 -12.74 24.74
C LEU A 32 32.96 -13.86 25.81
N PRO A 33 32.33 -15.09 25.84
CA PRO A 33 31.95 -15.94 24.68
C PRO A 33 30.77 -16.98 24.79
N CYS A 34 30.52 -17.69 23.65
CA CYS A 34 30.04 -19.08 23.46
C CYS A 34 28.53 -19.50 23.49
N SER A 35 27.91 -19.58 22.28
CA SER A 35 27.35 -20.76 21.52
C SER A 35 26.36 -21.79 22.13
N PRO A 36 25.61 -22.61 21.33
CA PRO A 36 25.18 -22.49 19.91
C PRO A 36 23.70 -22.90 19.59
N ALA A 37 23.35 -22.78 18.29
CA ALA A 37 22.42 -23.60 17.49
C ALA A 37 21.02 -23.04 17.15
N MET A 38 20.87 -22.48 15.94
CA MET A 38 20.09 -23.13 14.88
C MET A 38 20.33 -22.45 13.52
N SER A 39 20.62 -23.29 12.54
CA SER A 39 20.99 -23.00 11.15
C SER A 39 19.80 -22.52 10.33
N TYR A 40 19.98 -21.47 9.50
CA TYR A 40 19.43 -21.41 8.13
C TYR A 40 20.27 -20.43 7.31
N GLY A 41 21.18 -20.99 6.51
CA GLY A 41 21.68 -20.36 5.29
C GLY A 41 20.82 -20.78 4.10
N HIS A 42 21.02 -20.09 2.98
CA HIS A 42 20.45 -20.28 1.63
C HIS A 42 19.13 -19.58 1.35
N LEU A 43 19.24 -18.37 0.77
CA LEU A 43 18.28 -17.80 -0.20
C LEU A 43 19.01 -16.75 -1.05
N TRP A 44 20.06 -17.19 -1.73
CA TRP A 44 20.41 -16.72 -3.07
C TRP A 44 20.04 -17.87 -4.02
N GLU A 45 19.50 -17.52 -5.18
CA GLU A 45 18.85 -18.41 -6.17
C GLU A 45 17.35 -18.66 -5.97
N LEU A 46 16.54 -17.70 -6.40
CA LEU A 46 15.32 -17.93 -7.19
C LEU A 46 14.83 -16.59 -7.76
N TRP A 47 15.72 -15.96 -8.54
CA TRP A 47 15.34 -15.06 -9.61
C TRP A 47 15.00 -15.96 -10.81
N PHE A 48 13.75 -16.40 -10.92
CA PHE A 48 13.07 -16.84 -12.14
C PHE A 48 11.69 -17.38 -11.71
N VAL A 49 10.66 -17.07 -12.49
CA VAL A 49 9.26 -17.53 -12.35
C VAL A 49 8.39 -16.73 -11.38
N VAL A 50 8.03 -15.50 -11.75
CA VAL A 50 6.61 -15.05 -11.94
C VAL A 50 6.63 -13.91 -12.98
N ASP A 51 7.07 -14.25 -14.19
CA ASP A 51 6.57 -13.61 -15.40
C ASP A 51 5.45 -14.54 -15.85
N HIS A 52 4.18 -14.16 -15.60
CA HIS A 52 2.96 -14.56 -16.33
C HIS A 52 1.74 -14.30 -15.44
N LEU A 53 1.20 -13.10 -15.53
CA LEU A 53 -0.25 -12.82 -15.50
C LEU A 53 -0.43 -11.38 -15.99
N GLY A 54 -0.67 -11.27 -17.29
CA GLY A 54 -0.95 -10.02 -17.99
C GLY A 54 -2.35 -9.46 -17.69
N PRO A 55 -2.67 -8.29 -18.25
CA PRO A 55 -3.84 -7.48 -17.89
C PRO A 55 -5.11 -8.02 -18.57
N PHE A 56 -5.89 -8.85 -17.87
CA PHE A 56 -7.20 -9.31 -18.37
C PHE A 56 -8.41 -8.71 -17.63
N VAL A 57 -8.23 -7.78 -16.69
CA VAL A 57 -9.33 -7.24 -15.85
C VAL A 57 -9.70 -5.79 -16.19
N MET A 58 -9.55 -5.35 -17.43
CA MET A 58 -10.03 -4.02 -17.88
C MET A 58 -10.84 -4.07 -19.18
N ARG A 59 -11.64 -5.13 -19.38
CA ARG A 59 -12.54 -5.22 -20.55
C ARG A 59 -13.92 -5.82 -20.25
N SER A 60 -14.45 -5.64 -19.04
CA SER A 60 -15.81 -6.11 -18.69
C SER A 60 -16.70 -5.06 -18.01
N MET A 61 -16.43 -3.77 -18.21
CA MET A 61 -17.26 -2.66 -17.70
C MET A 61 -17.41 -1.52 -18.71
N LYS A 62 -17.57 -1.84 -20.01
CA LYS A 62 -17.72 -0.81 -21.06
C LYS A 62 -18.99 -0.97 -21.92
N HIS A 63 -19.97 -1.76 -21.47
CA HIS A 63 -21.17 -2.03 -22.26
C HIS A 63 -22.51 -1.59 -21.66
N ASP A 64 -22.56 -0.92 -20.49
CA ASP A 64 -23.85 -0.57 -19.86
C ASP A 64 -24.03 0.85 -19.33
N LEU A 65 -23.15 1.82 -19.67
CA LEU A 65 -23.37 3.22 -19.30
C LEU A 65 -22.95 4.16 -20.46
N GLY A 66 -23.69 4.08 -21.56
CA GLY A 66 -23.81 5.18 -22.50
C GLY A 66 -24.75 6.23 -21.90
N ASP A 67 -24.36 7.50 -22.00
CA ASP A 67 -25.14 8.68 -21.61
C ASP A 67 -25.20 9.01 -20.11
N LYS A 68 -24.07 9.51 -19.58
CA LYS A 68 -23.93 10.74 -18.75
C LYS A 68 -22.59 10.72 -18.01
N CYS A 69 -21.54 11.26 -18.62
CA CYS A 69 -20.36 11.67 -17.84
C CYS A 69 -19.52 12.70 -18.60
N SER A 70 -20.06 13.90 -18.77
CA SER A 70 -19.25 15.11 -18.98
C SER A 70 -19.12 15.82 -17.64
N SER A 71 -18.28 15.30 -16.73
CA SER A 71 -17.52 16.05 -15.73
C SER A 71 -16.85 15.07 -14.77
N PHE A 72 -15.65 14.58 -15.08
CA PHE A 72 -14.76 14.06 -14.04
C PHE A 72 -13.33 14.43 -14.40
N LYS A 73 -12.85 15.45 -13.68
CA LYS A 73 -11.51 16.01 -13.77
C LYS A 73 -10.55 15.00 -13.13
N LEU A 74 -9.66 14.42 -13.94
CA LEU A 74 -8.62 13.49 -13.48
C LEU A 74 -7.66 14.24 -12.54
N ILE A 75 -7.58 13.80 -11.29
CA ILE A 75 -6.54 14.22 -10.35
C ILE A 75 -5.28 13.43 -10.73
N SER A 76 -4.26 14.16 -11.17
CA SER A 76 -2.92 13.63 -11.43
C SER A 76 -2.25 13.33 -10.09
N VAL A 77 -1.91 12.05 -9.83
CA VAL A 77 -0.98 11.67 -8.78
C VAL A 77 0.29 11.14 -9.46
N ASN A 78 1.34 11.94 -9.35
CA ASN A 78 2.70 11.58 -9.70
C ASN A 78 3.17 10.40 -8.83
N GLY A 79 3.54 9.30 -9.47
CA GLY A 79 4.27 8.19 -8.88
C GLY A 79 5.07 7.49 -9.98
N GLN A 80 6.38 7.38 -9.81
CA GLN A 80 7.35 6.96 -10.82
C GLN A 80 6.92 5.68 -11.55
N HIS A 81 6.65 5.84 -12.85
CA HIS A 81 6.41 4.75 -13.78
C HIS A 81 7.69 3.93 -13.94
N ASN A 82 7.65 2.67 -13.51
CA ASN A 82 8.67 1.70 -13.82
C ASN A 82 8.72 1.50 -15.36
N PRO A 83 9.80 1.88 -16.07
CA PRO A 83 9.83 1.95 -17.54
C PRO A 83 9.73 0.56 -18.20
N ASP A 84 10.04 -0.50 -17.46
CA ASP A 84 10.10 -1.87 -17.94
C ASP A 84 8.69 -2.46 -18.18
N TRP A 85 7.74 -2.18 -17.29
CA TRP A 85 6.35 -2.61 -17.46
C TRP A 85 5.63 -1.88 -18.59
N LYS A 86 6.01 -0.63 -18.85
CA LYS A 86 5.46 0.16 -19.95
C LYS A 86 5.95 -0.39 -21.30
N ALA A 87 7.24 -0.74 -21.39
CA ALA A 87 7.80 -1.40 -22.56
C ALA A 87 7.16 -2.77 -22.83
N LYS A 88 6.98 -3.61 -21.80
CA LYS A 88 6.28 -4.90 -21.92
C LYS A 88 4.80 -4.74 -22.31
N SER A 89 4.11 -3.73 -21.78
CA SER A 89 2.73 -3.40 -22.16
C SER A 89 2.61 -2.99 -23.63
N ASP A 90 3.51 -2.12 -24.10
CA ASP A 90 3.55 -1.65 -25.49
C ASP A 90 3.89 -2.81 -26.45
N GLU A 91 4.70 -3.78 -26.02
CA GLU A 91 5.02 -4.99 -26.79
C GLU A 91 3.83 -5.95 -26.87
N CYS A 92 3.13 -6.21 -25.76
CA CYS A 92 1.88 -6.96 -25.78
C CYS A 92 0.80 -6.30 -26.65
N GLU A 93 0.70 -4.97 -26.65
CA GLU A 93 -0.27 -4.24 -27.45
C GLU A 93 0.03 -4.35 -28.95
N LYS A 94 1.32 -4.32 -29.34
CA LYS A 94 1.76 -4.61 -30.72
C LYS A 94 1.39 -6.03 -31.15
N VAL A 95 1.62 -7.03 -30.30
CA VAL A 95 1.26 -8.44 -30.59
C VAL A 95 -0.26 -8.59 -30.76
N ILE A 96 -1.05 -7.92 -29.92
CA ILE A 96 -2.52 -7.91 -30.03
C ILE A 96 -2.95 -7.29 -31.37
N ASP A 97 -2.32 -6.19 -31.79
CA ASP A 97 -2.67 -5.53 -33.06
C ASP A 97 -2.23 -6.34 -34.28
N GLU A 98 -1.11 -7.07 -34.22
CA GLU A 98 -0.73 -8.04 -35.24
C GLU A 98 -1.73 -9.20 -35.35
N LEU A 99 -2.18 -9.75 -34.21
CA LEU A 99 -3.20 -10.79 -34.18
C LEU A 99 -4.56 -10.31 -34.70
N LYS A 100 -4.95 -9.07 -34.40
CA LYS A 100 -6.15 -8.45 -34.99
C LYS A 100 -6.03 -8.32 -36.50
N LYS A 101 -4.89 -7.83 -37.01
CA LYS A 101 -4.63 -7.73 -38.46
C LYS A 101 -4.74 -9.10 -39.15
N LYS A 102 -4.22 -10.17 -38.53
CA LYS A 102 -4.38 -11.55 -39.03
C LYS A 102 -5.83 -12.01 -38.96
N SER A 103 -6.56 -11.72 -37.89
CA SER A 103 -7.99 -12.04 -37.78
C SER A 103 -8.82 -11.35 -38.88
N ASP A 104 -8.53 -10.09 -39.17
CA ASP A 104 -9.22 -9.32 -40.22
C ASP A 104 -8.87 -9.84 -41.62
N SER A 105 -7.63 -10.28 -41.86
CA SER A 105 -7.25 -10.90 -43.13
C SER A 105 -7.95 -12.25 -43.34
N PHE A 106 -8.07 -13.08 -42.30
CA PHE A 106 -8.84 -14.33 -42.34
C PHE A 106 -10.34 -14.10 -42.48
N LYS A 107 -10.93 -13.09 -41.83
CA LYS A 107 -12.33 -12.70 -42.09
C LYS A 107 -12.54 -12.28 -43.55
N GLY A 108 -11.57 -11.58 -44.13
CA GLY A 108 -11.55 -11.23 -45.54
C GLY A 108 -11.53 -12.43 -46.48
N THR A 109 -10.74 -13.47 -46.18
CA THR A 109 -10.71 -14.70 -47.00
C THR A 109 -11.99 -15.52 -46.84
N ILE A 110 -12.54 -15.62 -45.63
CA ILE A 110 -13.84 -16.25 -45.37
C ILE A 110 -14.94 -15.55 -46.18
N GLY A 111 -14.98 -14.21 -46.18
CA GLY A 111 -15.94 -13.45 -46.96
C GLY A 111 -15.77 -13.58 -48.48
N LYS A 112 -14.59 -13.93 -48.98
CA LYS A 112 -14.37 -14.28 -50.40
C LYS A 112 -14.90 -15.68 -50.71
N LEU A 113 -14.60 -16.66 -49.85
CA LEU A 113 -15.09 -18.03 -50.00
C LEU A 113 -16.63 -18.10 -49.94
N GLN A 114 -17.26 -17.35 -49.03
CA GLN A 114 -18.71 -17.28 -48.94
C GLN A 114 -19.35 -16.74 -50.22
N ARG A 115 -18.74 -15.74 -50.87
CA ARG A 115 -19.20 -15.23 -52.17
C ARG A 115 -19.10 -16.26 -53.28
N VAL A 116 -18.04 -17.08 -53.28
CA VAL A 116 -17.87 -18.17 -54.25
C VAL A 116 -18.92 -19.26 -54.01
N ILE A 117 -19.17 -19.63 -52.75
CA ILE A 117 -20.21 -20.60 -52.38
C ILE A 117 -21.58 -20.11 -52.85
N ASN A 118 -21.97 -18.89 -52.50
CA ASN A 118 -23.26 -18.32 -52.89
C ASN A 118 -23.41 -18.25 -54.44
N SER A 119 -22.32 -17.93 -55.15
CA SER A 119 -22.33 -17.94 -56.62
C SER A 119 -22.51 -19.36 -57.19
N LYS A 120 -21.92 -20.38 -56.56
CA LYS A 120 -22.06 -21.78 -56.97
C LYS A 120 -23.44 -22.34 -56.63
N GLU A 121 -24.01 -21.96 -55.50
CA GLU A 121 -25.39 -22.29 -55.12
C GLU A 121 -26.40 -21.67 -56.08
N ALA A 122 -26.21 -20.40 -56.47
CA ALA A 122 -27.05 -19.76 -57.49
C ALA A 122 -26.93 -20.45 -58.86
N GLN A 123 -25.71 -20.86 -59.26
CA GLN A 123 -25.51 -21.66 -60.49
C GLN A 123 -26.22 -23.01 -60.40
N LEU A 124 -26.17 -23.68 -59.25
CA LEU A 124 -26.86 -24.95 -59.03
C LEU A 124 -28.38 -24.79 -59.09
N GLU A 125 -28.93 -23.71 -58.52
CA GLU A 125 -30.37 -23.46 -58.55
C GLU A 125 -30.85 -23.11 -59.96
N GLN A 126 -30.07 -22.34 -60.71
CA GLN A 126 -30.36 -22.09 -62.13
C GLN A 126 -30.32 -23.38 -62.97
N LEU A 127 -29.34 -24.26 -62.73
CA LEU A 127 -29.28 -25.56 -63.40
C LEU A 127 -30.44 -26.49 -63.00
N ARG A 128 -30.90 -26.43 -61.75
CA ARG A 128 -32.08 -27.16 -61.29
C ARG A 128 -33.36 -26.65 -61.95
N SER A 129 -33.53 -25.33 -62.04
CA SER A 129 -34.65 -24.70 -62.76
C SER A 129 -34.63 -25.10 -64.24
N ASN A 130 -33.47 -25.00 -64.90
CA ASN A 130 -33.33 -25.44 -66.29
C ASN A 130 -33.63 -26.93 -66.46
N LYS A 131 -33.19 -27.78 -65.53
CA LYS A 131 -33.53 -29.21 -65.53
C LYS A 131 -35.04 -29.40 -65.43
N GLN A 132 -35.71 -28.69 -64.52
CA GLN A 132 -37.15 -28.78 -64.35
C GLN A 132 -37.89 -28.29 -65.59
N GLU A 133 -37.49 -27.16 -66.18
CA GLU A 133 -38.06 -26.65 -67.44
C GLU A 133 -37.89 -27.63 -68.61
N VAL A 134 -36.75 -28.32 -68.69
CA VAL A 134 -36.53 -29.36 -69.70
C VAL A 134 -37.43 -30.56 -69.45
N LEU A 135 -37.64 -30.96 -68.19
CA LEU A 135 -38.57 -32.04 -67.85
C LEU A 135 -40.02 -31.66 -68.20
N ASP A 136 -40.46 -30.47 -67.82
CA ASP A 136 -41.81 -29.98 -68.09
C ASP A 136 -42.04 -29.86 -69.62
N LYS A 137 -41.03 -29.43 -70.40
CA LYS A 137 -41.08 -29.42 -71.87
C LYS A 137 -41.15 -30.83 -72.47
N CYS A 138 -40.36 -31.77 -71.97
CA CYS A 138 -40.43 -33.16 -72.41
C CYS A 138 -41.77 -33.82 -72.09
N GLU A 139 -42.40 -33.49 -70.95
CA GLU A 139 -43.76 -33.90 -70.61
C GLU A 139 -44.80 -33.30 -71.58
N LEU A 140 -44.69 -32.01 -71.90
CA LEU A 140 -45.56 -31.31 -72.86
C LEU A 140 -45.43 -31.85 -74.29
N GLU A 141 -44.22 -32.24 -74.70
CA GLU A 141 -43.93 -32.82 -76.03
C GLU A 141 -44.18 -34.34 -76.11
N GLN A 142 -44.68 -34.98 -75.04
CA GLN A 142 -44.91 -36.43 -74.94
C GLN A 142 -43.66 -37.30 -75.21
N LEU A 143 -42.47 -36.77 -74.93
CA LEU A 143 -41.22 -37.51 -75.05
C LEU A 143 -41.06 -38.44 -73.84
N LYS A 144 -41.17 -39.76 -74.06
CA LYS A 144 -40.96 -40.78 -73.02
C LYS A 144 -39.48 -40.81 -72.61
N LEU A 145 -39.14 -40.16 -71.50
CA LEU A 145 -37.80 -40.21 -70.92
C LEU A 145 -37.59 -41.57 -70.20
N PRO A 146 -36.48 -42.29 -70.45
CA PRO A 146 -36.16 -43.53 -69.75
C PRO A 146 -35.89 -43.23 -68.27
N THR A 147 -36.84 -43.57 -67.42
CA THR A 147 -36.73 -43.42 -65.97
C THR A 147 -36.69 -44.81 -65.37
N VAL A 148 -35.73 -45.07 -64.48
CA VAL A 148 -35.70 -46.34 -63.73
C VAL A 148 -36.81 -46.25 -62.69
N ASP A 149 -37.86 -47.06 -62.86
CA ASP A 149 -38.87 -47.24 -61.81
C ASP A 149 -38.22 -48.02 -60.67
N ASP A 150 -37.85 -47.32 -59.61
CA ASP A 150 -37.45 -47.96 -58.35
C ASP A 150 -38.71 -48.56 -57.72
N PRO A 151 -38.86 -49.90 -57.64
CA PRO A 151 -40.15 -50.57 -57.37
C PRO A 151 -40.62 -50.46 -55.92
N MET A 152 -40.03 -49.57 -55.11
CA MET A 152 -40.40 -49.38 -53.71
C MET A 152 -40.39 -47.90 -53.32
N GLN A 153 -41.36 -47.13 -53.83
CA GLN A 153 -41.67 -45.81 -53.29
C GLN A 153 -43.12 -45.74 -52.79
N THR A 154 -43.26 -45.96 -51.48
CA THR A 154 -44.41 -45.47 -50.71
C THR A 154 -43.94 -44.21 -49.98
N GLY A 155 -44.49 -43.05 -50.36
CA GLY A 155 -44.59 -41.89 -49.49
C GLY A 155 -43.34 -41.02 -49.31
N THR A 156 -43.36 -39.85 -49.96
CA THR A 156 -42.83 -38.57 -49.46
C THR A 156 -41.37 -38.50 -49.01
N SER A 157 -40.47 -38.18 -49.95
CA SER A 157 -39.59 -36.99 -49.89
C SER A 157 -38.60 -37.00 -51.07
N SER A 158 -38.72 -36.02 -51.95
CA SER A 158 -37.62 -35.45 -52.75
C SER A 158 -36.56 -36.40 -53.31
N VAL A 159 -36.94 -37.40 -54.12
CA VAL A 159 -35.98 -38.11 -54.97
C VAL A 159 -36.33 -37.78 -56.42
N LEU A 160 -35.51 -36.92 -57.01
CA LEU A 160 -35.52 -36.67 -58.45
C LEU A 160 -35.51 -38.02 -59.20
N PRO A 161 -36.27 -38.18 -60.30
CA PRO A 161 -36.26 -39.41 -61.08
C PRO A 161 -34.83 -39.80 -61.46
N VAL A 162 -34.46 -41.05 -61.16
CA VAL A 162 -33.18 -41.64 -61.56
C VAL A 162 -33.30 -42.02 -63.03
N PHE A 163 -32.65 -41.25 -63.90
CA PHE A 163 -32.68 -41.51 -65.34
C PHE A 163 -31.81 -42.72 -65.69
N ASP A 164 -32.32 -43.59 -66.56
CA ASP A 164 -31.56 -44.71 -67.09
C ASP A 164 -30.66 -44.23 -68.23
N TYR A 165 -29.36 -44.17 -67.97
CA TYR A 165 -28.35 -43.68 -68.92
C TYR A 165 -27.81 -44.78 -69.85
N THR A 166 -28.31 -46.02 -69.76
CA THR A 166 -27.79 -47.18 -70.51
C THR A 166 -27.88 -47.05 -72.04
N GLN A 167 -28.75 -46.19 -72.56
CA GLN A 167 -28.94 -45.97 -74.01
C GLN A 167 -28.14 -44.77 -74.57
N LEU A 168 -27.34 -44.07 -73.77
CA LEU A 168 -26.47 -42.99 -74.25
C LEU A 168 -25.28 -43.53 -75.05
N SER A 169 -24.78 -42.74 -76.01
CA SER A 169 -23.60 -43.10 -76.79
C SER A 169 -22.37 -43.30 -75.89
N ARG A 170 -21.50 -44.25 -76.26
CA ARG A 170 -20.34 -44.76 -75.48
C ARG A 170 -19.34 -43.70 -74.97
N MET A 171 -19.47 -42.45 -75.44
CA MET A 171 -18.74 -41.28 -74.94
C MET A 171 -19.22 -40.78 -73.57
N TYR A 172 -20.51 -40.95 -73.25
CA TYR A 172 -21.13 -40.43 -72.01
C TYR A 172 -21.35 -41.52 -70.95
N LEU A 173 -21.24 -42.80 -71.33
CA LEU A 173 -21.18 -43.97 -70.44
C LEU A 173 -19.74 -44.30 -70.02
N GLN A 174 -18.89 -43.29 -69.82
CA GLN A 174 -17.62 -43.48 -69.13
C GLN A 174 -17.93 -43.74 -67.64
N GLU A 175 -18.32 -44.97 -67.31
CA GLU A 175 -17.89 -45.50 -66.03
C GLU A 175 -16.37 -45.33 -66.00
N MET A 176 -15.90 -44.52 -65.04
CA MET A 176 -14.49 -44.54 -64.64
C MET A 176 -14.05 -45.99 -64.66
N ARG A 177 -12.96 -46.31 -65.38
CA ARG A 177 -12.55 -47.71 -65.54
C ARG A 177 -12.52 -48.35 -64.15
N PRO A 178 -12.90 -49.63 -63.97
CA PRO A 178 -12.88 -50.26 -62.65
C PRO A 178 -11.54 -50.02 -61.91
N SER A 179 -10.45 -49.98 -62.67
CA SER A 179 -9.10 -49.62 -62.24
C SER A 179 -8.93 -48.17 -61.72
N GLU A 180 -9.60 -47.19 -62.31
CA GLU A 180 -9.59 -45.78 -61.88
C GLU A 180 -10.48 -45.57 -60.65
N ARG A 181 -11.62 -46.26 -60.58
CA ARG A 181 -12.49 -46.28 -59.39
C ARG A 181 -11.78 -46.91 -58.20
N GLU A 182 -11.06 -48.01 -58.43
CA GLU A 182 -10.26 -48.68 -57.41
C GLU A 182 -9.07 -47.82 -56.96
N LYS A 183 -8.40 -47.10 -57.88
CA LYS A 183 -7.38 -46.10 -57.54
C LYS A 183 -7.92 -44.98 -56.66
N HIS A 184 -9.06 -44.38 -57.00
CA HIS A 184 -9.67 -43.36 -56.15
C HIS A 184 -10.12 -43.92 -54.80
N GLY A 185 -10.62 -45.17 -54.77
CA GLY A 185 -10.96 -45.86 -53.53
C GLY A 185 -9.75 -46.06 -52.61
N LEU A 186 -8.59 -46.40 -53.18
CA LEU A 186 -7.32 -46.51 -52.46
C LEU A 186 -6.83 -45.14 -51.98
N ASP A 187 -6.91 -44.10 -52.80
CA ASP A 187 -6.53 -42.74 -52.41
C ASP A 187 -7.40 -42.21 -51.27
N PHE A 188 -8.71 -42.48 -51.27
CA PHE A 188 -9.60 -42.10 -50.18
C PHE A 188 -9.34 -42.90 -48.91
N LYS A 189 -9.04 -44.19 -49.02
CA LYS A 189 -8.61 -45.00 -47.87
C LYS A 189 -7.32 -44.47 -47.27
N GLN A 190 -6.30 -44.21 -48.10
CA GLN A 190 -5.04 -43.64 -47.62
C GLN A 190 -5.24 -42.27 -46.97
N LYS A 191 -6.11 -41.42 -47.50
CA LYS A 191 -6.46 -40.13 -46.86
C LYS A 191 -7.19 -40.32 -45.53
N MET A 192 -8.13 -41.27 -45.45
CA MET A 192 -8.79 -41.61 -44.19
C MET A 192 -7.81 -42.17 -43.16
N ASP A 193 -6.91 -43.05 -43.56
CA ASP A 193 -5.90 -43.64 -42.68
C ASP A 193 -4.91 -42.57 -42.20
N ASN A 194 -4.47 -41.67 -43.07
CA ASN A 194 -3.63 -40.54 -42.70
C ASN A 194 -4.34 -39.58 -41.72
N LEU A 195 -5.62 -39.27 -41.97
CA LEU A 195 -6.44 -38.46 -41.06
C LEU A 195 -6.67 -39.17 -39.72
N MET A 196 -6.87 -40.49 -39.70
CA MET A 196 -7.01 -41.27 -38.47
C MET A 196 -5.70 -41.26 -37.66
N VAL A 197 -4.55 -41.45 -38.30
CA VAL A 197 -3.24 -41.35 -37.64
C VAL A 197 -2.99 -39.94 -37.09
N GLU A 198 -3.42 -38.91 -37.81
CA GLU A 198 -3.32 -37.52 -37.35
C GLU A 198 -4.24 -37.26 -36.13
N ILE A 199 -5.46 -37.81 -36.13
CA ILE A 199 -6.39 -37.74 -34.99
C ILE A 199 -5.86 -38.53 -33.79
N GLU A 200 -5.30 -39.72 -33.99
CA GLU A 200 -4.70 -40.53 -32.91
C GLU A 200 -3.47 -39.87 -32.30
N LYS A 201 -2.63 -39.21 -33.10
CA LYS A 201 -1.54 -38.35 -32.61
C LYS A 201 -2.06 -37.17 -31.80
N THR A 202 -3.26 -36.69 -32.13
CA THR A 202 -3.93 -35.58 -31.48
C THR A 202 -4.96 -36.09 -30.47
N ALA A 203 -4.66 -37.19 -29.78
CA ALA A 203 -5.56 -37.75 -28.77
C ALA A 203 -5.92 -36.67 -27.73
N PRO A 204 -7.20 -36.26 -27.65
CA PRO A 204 -7.60 -35.16 -26.78
C PRO A 204 -7.41 -35.57 -25.32
N ASN A 205 -6.75 -34.71 -24.53
CA ASN A 205 -6.67 -34.90 -23.09
C ASN A 205 -8.05 -34.67 -22.48
N LEU A 206 -8.81 -35.75 -22.28
CA LEU A 206 -10.17 -35.71 -21.74
C LEU A 206 -10.26 -35.11 -20.33
N LYS A 207 -9.13 -35.05 -19.60
CA LYS A 207 -9.04 -34.43 -18.26
C LYS A 207 -8.60 -32.97 -18.28
N ALA A 208 -8.31 -32.41 -19.47
CA ALA A 208 -7.85 -31.03 -19.57
C ALA A 208 -8.90 -30.03 -19.07
N LEU A 209 -10.18 -30.33 -19.29
CA LEU A 209 -11.28 -29.47 -18.86
C LEU A 209 -11.42 -29.48 -17.33
N ASP A 210 -11.43 -30.66 -16.70
CA ASP A 210 -11.44 -30.80 -15.24
C ASP A 210 -10.21 -30.14 -14.57
N GLN A 211 -9.03 -30.30 -15.18
CA GLN A 211 -7.79 -29.65 -14.70
C GLN A 211 -7.87 -28.14 -14.82
N TYR A 212 -8.42 -27.63 -15.91
CA TYR A 212 -8.63 -26.20 -16.12
C TYR A 212 -9.60 -25.63 -15.09
N GLU A 213 -10.73 -26.30 -14.83
CA GLU A 213 -11.68 -25.88 -13.80
C GLU A 213 -11.06 -25.89 -12.40
N ALA A 214 -10.29 -26.93 -12.06
CA ALA A 214 -9.59 -27.01 -10.78
C ALA A 214 -8.53 -25.90 -10.63
N LEU A 215 -7.80 -25.56 -11.69
CA LEU A 215 -6.84 -24.45 -11.70
C LEU A 215 -7.55 -23.10 -11.57
N GLN A 216 -8.65 -22.90 -12.29
CA GLN A 216 -9.46 -21.69 -12.18
C GLN A 216 -10.04 -21.50 -10.77
N GLY A 217 -10.45 -22.58 -10.11
CA GLY A 217 -10.88 -22.55 -8.70
C GLY A 217 -9.75 -22.09 -7.77
N LYS A 218 -8.55 -22.68 -7.92
CA LYS A 218 -7.38 -22.28 -7.14
C LYS A 218 -6.95 -20.85 -7.39
N GLU A 219 -7.01 -20.39 -8.65
CA GLU A 219 -6.71 -19.01 -9.01
C GLU A 219 -7.66 -18.04 -8.29
N LYS A 220 -8.97 -18.31 -8.30
CA LYS A 220 -9.96 -17.50 -7.59
C LYS A 220 -9.66 -17.43 -6.09
N GLU A 221 -9.38 -18.56 -5.44
CA GLU A 221 -9.05 -18.58 -4.01
C GLU A 221 -7.78 -17.78 -3.68
N VAL A 222 -6.75 -17.85 -4.53
CA VAL A 222 -5.50 -17.11 -4.33
C VAL A 222 -5.72 -15.61 -4.53
N VAL A 223 -6.49 -15.23 -5.55
CA VAL A 223 -6.84 -13.83 -5.81
C VAL A 223 -7.65 -13.26 -4.65
N GLU A 224 -8.65 -13.97 -4.15
CA GLU A 224 -9.44 -13.53 -2.98
C GLU A 224 -8.57 -13.32 -1.74
N LYS A 225 -7.66 -14.26 -1.44
CA LYS A 225 -6.71 -14.11 -0.32
C LYS A 225 -5.76 -12.95 -0.52
N PHE A 226 -5.27 -12.74 -1.74
CA PHE A 226 -4.39 -11.62 -2.07
C PHE A 226 -5.10 -10.28 -1.92
N GLU A 227 -6.33 -10.16 -2.42
CA GLU A 227 -7.14 -8.95 -2.26
C GLU A 227 -7.48 -8.66 -0.80
N ALA A 228 -7.79 -9.70 -0.01
CA ALA A 228 -7.99 -9.57 1.43
C ALA A 228 -6.73 -9.05 2.14
N ALA A 229 -5.56 -9.65 1.87
CA ALA A 229 -4.29 -9.22 2.45
C ALA A 229 -3.92 -7.78 2.04
N ARG A 230 -4.16 -7.40 0.78
CA ARG A 230 -3.92 -6.05 0.29
C ARG A 230 -4.85 -5.01 0.94
N LYS A 231 -6.10 -5.40 1.20
CA LYS A 231 -7.03 -4.55 1.93
C LYS A 231 -6.57 -4.35 3.38
N GLU A 232 -6.16 -5.42 4.05
CA GLU A 232 -5.62 -5.36 5.40
C GLU A 232 -4.35 -4.50 5.49
N GLU A 233 -3.39 -4.69 4.58
CA GLU A 233 -2.18 -3.87 4.46
C GLU A 233 -2.52 -2.39 4.36
N LYS A 234 -3.51 -2.05 3.52
CA LYS A 234 -3.96 -0.67 3.34
C LYS A 234 -4.59 -0.12 4.62
N GLU A 235 -5.47 -0.86 5.28
CA GLU A 235 -6.10 -0.45 6.53
C GLU A 235 -5.07 -0.22 7.65
N ILE A 236 -4.07 -1.10 7.75
CA ILE A 236 -2.96 -0.97 8.70
C ILE A 236 -2.11 0.26 8.37
N THR A 237 -1.80 0.47 7.09
CA THR A 237 -1.01 1.62 6.63
C THR A 237 -1.74 2.94 6.90
N ASP A 238 -3.05 3.00 6.62
CA ASP A 238 -3.87 4.18 6.89
C ASP A 238 -3.95 4.46 8.39
N ARG A 239 -4.11 3.43 9.22
CA ARG A 239 -4.09 3.55 10.68
C ARG A 239 -2.72 4.03 11.19
N TYR A 240 -1.62 3.47 10.66
CA TYR A 240 -0.27 3.88 10.99
C TYR A 240 -0.04 5.36 10.65
N ASN A 241 -0.45 5.81 9.46
CA ASN A 241 -0.33 7.19 9.03
C ASN A 241 -1.14 8.14 9.92
N SER A 242 -2.36 7.74 10.31
CA SER A 242 -3.17 8.52 11.27
C SER A 242 -2.47 8.69 12.62
N VAL A 243 -1.87 7.63 13.15
CA VAL A 243 -1.12 7.68 14.41
C VAL A 243 0.18 8.49 14.26
N LYS A 244 0.93 8.31 13.15
CA LYS A 244 2.14 9.09 12.85
C LYS A 244 1.84 10.59 12.82
N GLN A 245 0.75 10.97 12.17
CA GLN A 245 0.31 12.36 12.06
C GLN A 245 -0.09 12.95 13.42
N LYS A 246 -0.93 12.25 14.19
CA LYS A 246 -1.32 12.70 15.54
C LYS A 246 -0.12 12.86 16.47
N ARG A 247 0.84 11.92 16.41
CA ARG A 247 2.08 12.00 17.18
C ARG A 247 2.91 13.22 16.79
N TYR A 248 3.01 13.50 15.48
CA TYR A 248 3.74 14.66 14.96
C TYR A 248 3.09 15.97 15.42
N GLU A 249 1.77 16.09 15.29
CA GLU A 249 1.02 17.28 15.71
C GLU A 249 1.20 17.59 17.20
N LEU A 250 1.00 16.59 18.07
CA LEU A 250 1.17 16.74 19.52
C LEU A 250 2.61 17.08 19.90
N PHE A 251 3.60 16.51 19.20
CA PHE A 251 5.00 16.82 19.43
C PHE A 251 5.34 18.25 19.01
N MET A 252 4.92 18.67 17.82
CA MET A 252 5.19 20.01 17.30
C MET A 252 4.49 21.10 18.12
N GLU A 253 3.26 20.85 18.58
CA GLU A 253 2.54 21.74 19.50
C GLU A 253 3.35 21.96 20.79
N ALA A 254 3.80 20.87 21.43
CA ALA A 254 4.62 20.95 22.64
C ALA A 254 5.97 21.62 22.38
N PHE A 255 6.64 21.27 21.29
CA PHE A 255 7.96 21.80 20.93
C PHE A 255 7.90 23.30 20.66
N ASP A 256 6.93 23.76 19.87
CA ASP A 256 6.75 25.18 19.55
C ASP A 256 6.43 26.02 20.80
N HIS A 257 5.57 25.49 21.69
CA HIS A 257 5.27 26.13 22.97
C HIS A 257 6.52 26.27 23.86
N ILE A 258 7.31 25.19 23.99
CA ILE A 258 8.54 25.18 24.80
C ILE A 258 9.59 26.12 24.17
N SER A 259 9.77 26.08 22.86
CA SER A 259 10.74 26.92 22.13
C SER A 259 10.43 28.42 22.25
N LYS A 260 9.14 28.81 22.26
CA LYS A 260 8.73 30.20 22.51
C LYS A 260 8.88 30.63 23.97
N SER A 261 8.73 29.70 24.90
CA SER A 261 8.77 29.98 26.35
C SER A 261 10.18 30.01 26.92
N ILE A 262 11.08 29.18 26.40
CA ILE A 262 12.44 29.02 26.93
C ILE A 262 13.26 30.32 26.86
N ASP A 263 13.18 31.07 25.76
CA ASP A 263 13.91 32.34 25.61
C ASP A 263 13.43 33.39 26.62
N LYS A 264 12.11 33.48 26.83
CA LYS A 264 11.52 34.41 27.82
C LYS A 264 11.97 34.08 29.24
N ILE A 265 11.91 32.79 29.62
CA ILE A 265 12.30 32.33 30.95
C ILE A 265 13.80 32.50 31.16
N TYR A 266 14.63 32.13 30.18
CA TYR A 266 16.08 32.26 30.27
C TYR A 266 16.51 33.73 30.41
N LYS A 267 15.88 34.65 29.67
CA LYS A 267 16.08 36.09 29.84
C LYS A 267 15.72 36.56 31.24
N GLN A 268 14.60 36.11 31.80
CA GLN A 268 14.18 36.46 33.16
C GLN A 268 15.17 35.99 34.23
N LEU A 269 15.70 34.76 34.09
CA LEU A 269 16.68 34.21 35.03
C LEU A 269 18.06 34.88 34.93
N THR A 270 18.47 35.30 33.73
CA THR A 270 19.81 35.88 33.48
C THR A 270 19.86 37.40 33.53
N LYS A 271 18.71 38.09 33.52
CA LYS A 271 18.64 39.57 33.62
C LYS A 271 19.30 40.05 34.90
N SER A 272 20.18 41.05 34.80
CA SER A 272 20.90 41.64 35.93
C SER A 272 20.95 43.16 35.79
N GLN A 273 21.22 43.89 36.87
CA GLN A 273 21.52 45.33 36.79
C GLN A 273 22.72 45.60 35.87
N THR A 274 23.71 44.70 35.88
CA THR A 274 24.90 44.74 35.02
C THR A 274 24.60 44.41 33.55
N HIS A 275 23.57 43.61 33.28
CA HIS A 275 23.22 43.13 31.94
C HIS A 275 21.69 43.16 31.75
N PRO A 276 21.14 44.30 31.30
CA PRO A 276 19.69 44.50 31.22
C PRO A 276 19.01 43.69 30.10
N LEU A 277 19.75 43.29 29.06
CA LEU A 277 19.25 42.46 27.96
C LEU A 277 19.18 40.96 28.29
N GLY A 278 19.89 40.49 29.32
CA GLY A 278 19.99 39.05 29.64
C GLY A 278 20.71 38.23 28.56
N GLY A 279 20.65 36.91 28.70
CA GLY A 279 21.09 35.94 27.69
C GLY A 279 19.93 35.46 26.80
N THR A 280 20.23 34.69 25.77
CA THR A 280 19.23 34.10 24.86
C THR A 280 19.38 32.58 24.81
N ALA A 281 18.27 31.86 24.66
CA ALA A 281 18.29 30.40 24.54
C ALA A 281 17.41 29.94 23.38
N TYR A 282 17.89 28.97 22.61
CA TYR A 282 17.22 28.45 21.43
C TYR A 282 17.18 26.93 21.45
N LEU A 283 16.07 26.38 20.96
CA LEU A 283 15.83 24.96 20.82
C LEU A 283 15.62 24.68 19.33
N ASN A 284 16.51 23.88 18.73
CA ASN A 284 16.47 23.57 17.30
C ASN A 284 16.26 22.07 17.08
N LEU A 285 15.42 21.73 16.09
CA LEU A 285 15.31 20.37 15.58
C LEU A 285 16.41 20.14 14.54
N GLU A 286 17.08 18.99 14.60
CA GLU A 286 18.06 18.61 13.57
C GLU A 286 17.36 18.28 12.24
N ASN A 287 16.13 17.78 12.29
CA ASN A 287 15.29 17.50 11.13
C ASN A 287 13.82 17.83 11.45
N GLU A 288 13.21 18.72 10.67
CA GLU A 288 11.81 19.17 10.84
C GLU A 288 10.79 18.17 10.29
N ASP A 289 11.17 17.36 9.30
CA ASP A 289 10.29 16.38 8.64
C ASP A 289 10.13 15.12 9.51
N GLU A 290 11.23 14.66 10.11
CA GLU A 290 11.24 13.49 11.00
C GLU A 290 11.96 13.77 12.32
N PRO A 291 11.31 14.51 13.24
CA PRO A 291 11.91 14.94 14.52
C PRO A 291 12.20 13.79 15.49
N PHE A 292 11.74 12.57 15.18
CA PHE A 292 11.93 11.38 16.01
C PHE A 292 13.20 10.60 15.69
N LEU A 293 13.77 10.78 14.49
CA LEU A 293 15.01 10.10 14.09
C LEU A 293 16.24 10.81 14.63
N HIS A 294 16.14 12.12 14.82
CA HIS A 294 17.25 13.00 15.16
C HIS A 294 17.01 13.70 16.50
N GLY A 295 18.08 14.21 17.09
CA GLY A 295 18.02 14.82 18.42
C GLY A 295 17.46 16.24 18.38
N ILE A 296 17.17 16.77 19.57
CA ILE A 296 16.91 18.19 19.77
C ILE A 296 18.22 18.85 20.22
N LYS A 297 18.67 19.87 19.49
CA LYS A 297 19.86 20.65 19.85
C LYS A 297 19.45 21.84 20.71
N TYR A 298 19.83 21.80 21.99
CA TYR A 298 19.63 22.91 22.92
C TYR A 298 20.87 23.81 22.98
N THR A 299 20.67 25.11 22.76
CA THR A 299 21.75 26.11 22.76
C THR A 299 21.38 27.29 23.66
N ALA A 300 22.36 27.81 24.41
CA ALA A 300 22.17 28.97 25.26
C ALA A 300 23.38 29.89 25.16
N MET A 301 23.09 31.18 25.09
CA MET A 301 24.06 32.25 24.99
C MET A 301 23.97 33.12 26.24
N PRO A 302 24.94 32.99 27.17
CA PRO A 302 25.06 33.90 28.30
C PRO A 302 25.28 35.35 27.83
N PRO A 303 24.86 36.37 28.61
CA PRO A 303 24.87 37.78 28.20
C PRO A 303 26.24 38.32 27.75
N THR A 304 27.33 37.72 28.21
CA THR A 304 28.71 38.20 27.99
C THR A 304 29.51 37.35 27.01
N LYS A 305 28.94 36.25 26.49
CA LYS A 305 29.68 35.24 25.71
C LYS A 305 29.08 35.05 24.31
N ARG A 306 29.95 34.70 23.36
CA ARG A 306 29.54 34.29 22.01
C ARG A 306 28.88 32.91 22.05
N PHE A 307 28.20 32.56 20.96
CA PHE A 307 27.61 31.23 20.75
C PHE A 307 28.64 30.11 21.00
N ARG A 308 28.27 29.17 21.87
CA ARG A 308 29.05 27.97 22.20
C ARG A 308 28.08 26.82 22.45
N ASP A 309 28.56 25.59 22.24
CA ASP A 309 27.80 24.39 22.61
C ASP A 309 27.69 24.26 24.13
N MET A 310 26.61 23.62 24.60
CA MET A 310 26.30 23.44 26.02
C MET A 310 27.46 22.86 26.82
N GLU A 311 28.21 21.92 26.24
CA GLU A 311 29.34 21.26 26.89
C GLU A 311 30.45 22.24 27.33
N GLN A 312 30.59 23.36 26.62
CA GLN A 312 31.63 24.37 26.85
C GLN A 312 31.21 25.49 27.82
N LEU A 313 29.97 25.43 28.35
CA LEU A 313 29.47 26.40 29.34
C LEU A 313 29.99 26.08 30.75
N SER A 314 30.06 27.12 31.59
CA SER A 314 30.40 26.97 33.02
C SER A 314 29.34 26.14 33.76
N GLY A 315 29.71 25.46 34.85
CA GLY A 315 28.77 24.66 35.65
C GLY A 315 27.54 25.43 36.11
N GLY A 316 27.72 26.69 36.55
CA GLY A 316 26.60 27.56 36.92
C GLY A 316 25.72 27.96 35.73
N GLU A 317 26.32 28.25 34.57
CA GLU A 317 25.59 28.59 33.34
C GLU A 317 24.77 27.39 32.83
N LYS A 318 25.34 26.17 32.88
CA LYS A 318 24.63 24.92 32.58
C LYS A 318 23.44 24.70 33.51
N THR A 319 23.61 25.00 34.80
CA THR A 319 22.54 24.85 35.80
C THR A 319 21.40 25.84 35.52
N VAL A 320 21.69 27.11 35.23
CA VAL A 320 20.65 28.10 34.86
C VAL A 320 19.94 27.71 33.56
N ALA A 321 20.68 27.21 32.56
CA ALA A 321 20.10 26.74 31.31
C ALA A 321 19.17 25.53 31.51
N ALA A 322 19.60 24.55 32.32
CA ALA A 322 18.79 23.39 32.67
C ALA A 322 17.51 23.79 33.42
N LEU A 323 17.60 24.70 34.41
CA LEU A 323 16.46 25.22 35.13
C LEU A 323 15.49 26.00 34.22
N ALA A 324 16.01 26.75 33.25
CA ALA A 324 15.17 27.44 32.27
C ALA A 324 14.38 26.46 31.38
N LEU A 325 15.03 25.40 30.89
CA LEU A 325 14.37 24.34 30.12
C LEU A 325 13.30 23.62 30.95
N LEU A 326 13.62 23.34 32.22
CA LEU A 326 12.72 22.67 33.16
C LEU A 326 11.44 23.48 33.41
N PHE A 327 11.56 24.80 33.60
CA PHE A 327 10.39 25.68 33.70
C PHE A 327 9.66 25.89 32.38
N ALA A 328 10.36 25.84 31.24
CA ALA A 328 9.71 25.89 29.93
C ALA A 328 8.82 24.66 29.70
N ILE A 329 9.29 23.46 30.10
CA ILE A 329 8.48 22.24 30.08
C ILE A 329 7.28 22.37 31.03
N HIS A 330 7.51 22.88 32.24
CA HIS A 330 6.44 23.10 33.21
C HIS A 330 5.37 24.09 32.72
N SER A 331 5.75 25.08 31.90
CA SER A 331 4.78 26.02 31.31
C SER A 331 3.82 25.34 30.33
N TYR A 332 4.25 24.27 29.65
CA TYR A 332 3.39 23.51 28.73
C TYR A 332 2.48 22.53 29.48
N ARG A 333 3.04 21.84 30.48
CA ARG A 333 2.29 20.90 31.32
C ARG A 333 2.55 21.21 32.80
N PRO A 334 1.67 21.99 33.45
CA PRO A 334 1.89 22.40 34.83
C PRO A 334 1.78 21.17 35.76
N SER A 335 2.85 20.94 36.52
CA SER A 335 2.88 19.92 37.57
C SER A 335 2.34 20.49 38.89
N PRO A 336 1.58 19.71 39.68
CA PRO A 336 1.01 20.20 40.93
C PRO A 336 2.07 20.55 42.00
N PHE A 337 3.18 19.82 42.03
CA PHE A 337 4.29 20.08 42.94
C PHE A 337 5.64 19.92 42.24
N PHE A 338 6.65 20.57 42.81
CA PHE A 338 8.01 20.59 42.30
C PHE A 338 9.00 20.43 43.44
N ILE A 339 9.98 19.54 43.30
CA ILE A 339 11.01 19.29 44.33
C ILE A 339 12.37 19.63 43.72
N LEU A 340 13.10 20.50 44.37
CA LEU A 340 14.44 20.94 43.97
C LEU A 340 15.42 20.65 45.09
N ASP A 341 16.40 19.81 44.79
CA ASP A 341 17.43 19.41 45.76
C ASP A 341 18.78 20.02 45.36
N GLU A 342 19.35 20.84 46.24
CA GLU A 342 20.69 21.45 46.13
C GLU A 342 21.01 22.13 44.78
N VAL A 343 20.00 22.62 44.07
CA VAL A 343 20.16 23.27 42.76
C VAL A 343 20.98 24.57 42.81
N ASP A 344 21.17 25.11 44.00
CA ASP A 344 21.93 26.32 44.29
C ASP A 344 23.44 26.06 44.49
N ALA A 345 23.88 24.80 44.60
CA ALA A 345 25.29 24.46 44.83
C ALA A 345 26.22 25.01 43.74
N ALA A 346 25.78 24.95 42.47
CA ALA A 346 26.54 25.43 41.31
C ALA A 346 26.27 26.91 40.95
N LEU A 347 25.37 27.59 41.67
CA LEU A 347 24.98 28.97 41.40
C LEU A 347 25.68 29.95 42.34
N ASP A 348 25.93 31.17 41.89
CA ASP A 348 26.40 32.28 42.73
C ASP A 348 25.24 32.94 43.50
N ASN A 349 25.55 33.69 44.56
CA ASN A 349 24.52 34.29 45.43
C ASN A 349 23.57 35.23 44.66
N LEU A 350 24.06 35.90 43.61
CA LEU A 350 23.24 36.77 42.77
C LEU A 350 22.22 35.97 41.94
N ASN A 351 22.62 34.88 41.28
CA ASN A 351 21.67 34.09 40.51
C ASN A 351 20.75 33.25 41.42
N VAL A 352 21.21 32.82 42.59
CA VAL A 352 20.35 32.19 43.62
C VAL A 352 19.23 33.13 44.04
N ALA A 353 19.55 34.39 44.37
CA ALA A 353 18.55 35.37 44.78
C ALA A 353 17.50 35.66 43.68
N LYS A 354 17.91 35.64 42.41
CA LYS A 354 17.02 35.79 41.25
C LYS A 354 16.13 34.58 41.05
N PHE A 355 16.71 33.39 41.11
CA PHE A 355 15.97 32.13 40.98
C PHE A 355 14.92 31.98 42.09
N ALA A 356 15.27 32.29 43.35
CA ALA A 356 14.31 32.35 44.45
C ALA A 356 13.21 33.40 44.21
N GLY A 357 13.56 34.56 43.64
CA GLY A 357 12.58 35.57 43.22
C GLY A 357 11.65 35.09 42.10
N PHE A 358 12.18 34.36 41.13
CA PHE A 358 11.43 33.77 40.03
C PHE A 358 10.44 32.72 40.54
N ILE A 359 10.88 31.76 41.35
CA ILE A 359 9.99 30.76 41.97
C ILE A 359 8.87 31.45 42.75
N ARG A 360 9.20 32.43 43.60
CA ARG A 360 8.19 33.17 44.36
C ARG A 360 7.16 33.86 43.45
N SER A 361 7.60 34.53 42.38
CA SER A 361 6.67 35.15 41.43
C SER A 361 5.72 34.13 40.80
N LYS A 362 6.21 32.95 40.43
CA LYS A 362 5.43 31.90 39.79
C LYS A 362 4.52 31.12 40.75
N SER A 363 4.93 30.94 42.01
CA SER A 363 4.09 30.31 43.04
C SER A 363 2.98 31.24 43.53
N CYS A 364 3.21 32.55 43.61
CA CYS A 364 2.22 33.51 44.11
C CYS A 364 1.18 33.99 43.05
N ASP A 365 1.45 33.84 41.75
CA ASP A 365 0.50 34.25 40.69
C ASP A 365 -0.82 33.46 40.72
N GLY A 366 -0.86 32.29 41.36
CA GLY A 366 -2.12 31.56 41.61
C GLY A 366 -3.05 32.22 42.63
N ALA A 367 -2.59 33.23 43.38
CA ALA A 367 -3.35 33.86 44.48
C ALA A 367 -3.85 35.29 44.17
N ARG A 368 -3.43 35.90 43.05
CA ARG A 368 -3.86 37.25 42.67
C ARG A 368 -4.42 37.20 41.26
N GLY A 369 -5.76 37.12 41.15
CA GLY A 369 -6.46 37.23 39.88
C GLY A 369 -6.08 38.52 39.14
N SER A 370 -5.24 38.40 38.13
CA SER A 370 -4.98 39.42 37.11
C SER A 370 -5.74 39.06 35.83
N GLN A 371 -6.35 40.08 35.24
CA GLN A 371 -7.33 40.06 34.15
C GLN A 371 -6.79 39.67 32.76
N ASP A 372 -5.65 38.99 32.67
CA ASP A 372 -5.17 38.42 31.41
C ASP A 372 -5.54 36.92 31.41
N GLY A 373 -6.37 36.51 30.46
CA GLY A 373 -7.07 35.21 30.43
C GLY A 373 -6.22 33.95 30.25
N ASP A 374 -4.98 33.93 30.73
CA ASP A 374 -4.13 32.74 30.84
C ASP A 374 -3.99 32.37 32.33
N GLY A 375 -4.96 31.60 32.82
CA GLY A 375 -5.09 31.19 34.21
C GLY A 375 -3.98 30.24 34.65
N GLY A 376 -2.80 30.78 34.95
CA GLY A 376 -1.69 30.02 35.51
C GLY A 376 -2.05 29.51 36.92
N CYS A 377 -2.10 28.18 37.08
CA CYS A 377 -2.14 27.59 38.41
C CYS A 377 -0.78 27.83 39.10
N GLY A 378 -0.78 28.46 40.26
CA GLY A 378 0.41 28.51 41.10
C GLY A 378 0.85 27.09 41.44
N PHE A 379 2.13 26.76 41.29
CA PHE A 379 2.67 25.44 41.64
C PHE A 379 3.33 25.47 43.02
N GLN A 380 3.22 24.35 43.75
CA GLN A 380 3.90 24.18 45.02
C GLN A 380 5.36 23.78 44.81
N SER A 381 6.31 24.58 45.28
CA SER A 381 7.73 24.26 45.22
C SER A 381 8.27 23.89 46.60
N ILE A 382 8.90 22.72 46.72
CA ILE A 382 9.71 22.31 47.86
C ILE A 382 11.16 22.42 47.44
N VAL A 383 11.94 23.25 48.13
CA VAL A 383 13.36 23.43 47.83
C VAL A 383 14.19 23.08 49.04
N ILE A 384 15.22 22.26 48.81
CA ILE A 384 16.25 21.90 49.78
C ILE A 384 17.50 22.68 49.38
N SER A 385 17.92 23.61 50.23
CA SER A 385 19.05 24.50 50.00
C SER A 385 19.69 24.86 51.34
N LEU A 386 21.00 25.07 51.31
CA LEU A 386 21.79 25.53 52.47
C LEU A 386 22.09 27.04 52.42
N LYS A 387 21.61 27.77 51.41
CA LYS A 387 21.93 29.20 51.21
C LYS A 387 20.83 30.11 51.76
N ASP A 388 21.24 31.04 52.60
CA ASP A 388 20.40 32.07 53.25
C ASP A 388 19.52 32.82 52.24
N SER A 389 20.12 33.24 51.12
CA SER A 389 19.42 34.00 50.08
C SER A 389 18.21 33.29 49.45
N PHE A 390 18.11 31.96 49.60
CA PHE A 390 17.01 31.16 49.10
C PHE A 390 15.88 31.07 50.11
N TYR A 391 16.18 30.59 51.32
CA TYR A 391 15.18 30.31 52.34
C TYR A 391 14.66 31.57 53.05
N ASP A 392 15.38 32.69 52.97
CA ASP A 392 14.91 34.01 53.44
C ASP A 392 13.59 34.44 52.78
N LYS A 393 13.30 33.91 51.58
CA LYS A 393 12.10 34.22 50.79
C LYS A 393 11.01 33.15 50.87
N ALA A 394 11.23 32.09 51.65
CA ALA A 394 10.30 30.98 51.77
C ALA A 394 9.08 31.36 52.63
N GLU A 395 7.93 30.78 52.33
CA GLU A 395 6.70 30.94 53.13
C GLU A 395 6.70 30.03 54.37
N ALA A 396 7.32 28.85 54.25
CA ALA A 396 7.45 27.87 55.32
C ALA A 396 8.86 27.29 55.32
N LEU A 397 9.41 27.07 56.52
CA LEU A 397 10.74 26.49 56.73
C LEU A 397 10.59 25.16 57.47
N VAL A 398 11.32 24.15 57.00
CA VAL A 398 11.37 22.82 57.62
C VAL A 398 12.81 22.57 58.05
N GLY A 399 13.05 22.62 59.36
CA GLY A 399 14.36 22.31 59.94
C GLY A 399 14.50 20.81 60.21
N VAL A 400 15.57 20.20 59.70
CA VAL A 400 15.92 18.80 59.99
C VAL A 400 17.16 18.79 60.88
N TYR A 401 17.06 18.16 62.04
CA TYR A 401 18.21 17.90 62.92
C TYR A 401 18.26 16.42 63.27
N ARG A 402 19.47 15.91 63.50
CA ARG A 402 19.67 14.55 63.97
C ARG A 402 19.67 14.55 65.50
N ASP A 403 18.67 13.92 66.09
CA ASP A 403 18.64 13.66 67.53
C ASP A 403 19.71 12.60 67.86
N SER A 404 20.75 13.02 68.60
CA SER A 404 21.85 12.16 69.01
C SER A 404 21.51 11.22 70.17
N GLU A 405 20.40 11.45 70.87
CA GLU A 405 20.01 10.68 72.07
C GLU A 405 19.07 9.52 71.76
N ARG A 406 18.43 9.51 70.58
CA ARG A 406 17.66 8.38 70.07
C ARG A 406 18.50 7.55 69.11
N ARG A 407 19.13 6.49 69.62
CA ARG A 407 19.88 5.53 68.80
C ARG A 407 19.36 4.11 68.95
#